data_AF-A0A352KVU2-F1
#
_entry.id   AF-A0A352KVU2-F1
#
_cell.length_a   1.000
_cell.length_b   1.000
_cell.length_c   1.000
_cell.angle_alpha   90.00
_cell.angle_beta   90.00
_cell.angle_gamma   90.00
#
_symmetry.space_group_name_H-M   'P 1'
#
loop_
_entity.id
_entity.type
_entity.pdbx_description
1 polymer ?
#
loop_
_entity_poly.entity_id
_entity_poly.type
_entity_poly.pdbx_seq_one_letter_code
_entity_poly.pdbx_strand_id
1 'polypeptide(L)'
;MIREDIRLLAVTSCCAESGYREAEKMSASAAQQGKYGGRDGRSSLLGLVALACLVQTGCLMDREIDAIPVSRVPKEILVVDRKDNYKDISLLRLRQDPPESYLLGPGDVLGVYIKGVLGSEEELPPIHFPEDGNRPPAVGLPVPVREDGTLSLPIIEPINVKGMSLVEASNAIKMAYIYPEPIIREGEESIIVTLIQQRKVRVMVIREEAGGQQGVTKRGTGQVVDLPAYENDVLHALGATGGMPGTDAKNEIMIYRGMYQAGVDADSVLNQICQDNCQDNCFCSEAPLPDPPSVTRVPLRYDPANPPRFDQDDVILSEGDIVIIRSRDEETFYTAGVLGGGEYPLPRDKDLDILGAISLARGPLGSSGTGVMALGGGGGGGGMGGGGRGGGGGGGGGFCQPSQAIIIRELPCGSQIAIKVNLNRALTNPGERILIQPKDFIVLKYTLGEEVGNVFLSLVQLNFLWGLGGNGLNN
;
A
#
# COMPACT_ATOMS: atom_id res chain seq x y z
N MET A 1 32.84 8.67 -32.33
CA MET A 1 33.80 7.67 -31.80
C MET A 1 33.16 7.11 -30.55
N ILE A 2 32.63 5.90 -30.48
CA ILE A 2 32.84 4.68 -31.25
C ILE A 2 31.45 4.07 -31.54
N ARG A 3 31.34 3.50 -32.74
CA ARG A 3 30.19 2.81 -33.33
C ARG A 3 30.36 1.32 -33.03
N GLU A 4 29.26 0.59 -33.05
CA GLU A 4 29.16 -0.86 -33.28
C GLU A 4 29.60 -1.77 -32.11
N ASP A 5 28.62 -2.45 -31.49
CA ASP A 5 28.61 -3.90 -31.25
C ASP A 5 27.55 -4.31 -30.21
N ILE A 6 26.26 -4.23 -30.56
CA ILE A 6 25.21 -5.05 -29.91
C ILE A 6 24.17 -5.42 -30.96
N ARG A 7 24.49 -6.41 -31.80
CA ARG A 7 23.53 -7.17 -32.60
C ARG A 7 24.08 -8.57 -32.80
N LEU A 8 23.68 -9.49 -31.94
CA LEU A 8 23.47 -10.91 -32.23
C LEU A 8 23.28 -11.64 -30.90
N LEU A 9 22.06 -12.11 -30.64
CA LEU A 9 21.77 -13.47 -30.16
C LEU A 9 20.29 -13.53 -29.79
N ALA A 10 19.46 -13.71 -30.82
CA ALA A 10 18.12 -14.24 -30.68
C ALA A 10 18.13 -15.68 -31.19
N VAL A 11 17.66 -16.57 -30.32
CA VAL A 11 16.84 -17.75 -30.64
C VAL A 11 17.44 -18.81 -31.58
N THR A 12 17.82 -19.96 -31.00
CA THR A 12 17.59 -21.26 -31.64
C THR A 12 17.31 -22.35 -30.60
N SER A 13 16.01 -22.64 -30.45
CA SER A 13 15.40 -23.97 -30.24
C SER A 13 16.32 -25.14 -30.62
N CYS A 14 16.58 -26.08 -29.71
CA CYS A 14 15.84 -27.34 -29.51
C CYS A 14 16.06 -28.39 -30.62
N CYS A 15 16.66 -29.52 -30.21
CA CYS A 15 16.62 -30.87 -30.78
C CYS A 15 16.76 -31.05 -32.31
N ALA A 16 17.88 -31.62 -32.77
CA ALA A 16 17.89 -32.74 -33.73
C ALA A 16 19.33 -33.26 -34.00
N GLU A 17 19.49 -34.56 -33.76
CA GLU A 17 20.24 -35.57 -34.52
C GLU A 17 21.42 -35.14 -35.42
N SER A 18 22.62 -35.61 -35.07
CA SER A 18 23.53 -36.21 -36.06
C SER A 18 24.61 -37.08 -35.42
N GLY A 19 24.77 -38.30 -35.94
CA GLY A 19 26.12 -38.79 -36.23
C GLY A 19 26.76 -39.86 -35.36
N TYR A 20 26.03 -40.82 -34.78
CA TYR A 20 26.62 -42.10 -34.38
C TYR A 20 26.95 -42.93 -35.64
N ARG A 21 28.14 -42.74 -36.22
CA ARG A 21 28.74 -43.64 -37.22
C ARG A 21 30.26 -43.53 -37.18
N GLU A 22 30.90 -44.16 -36.18
CA GLU A 22 32.30 -44.60 -36.31
C GLU A 22 32.80 -45.62 -35.26
N ALA A 23 31.90 -46.40 -34.63
CA ALA A 23 32.28 -47.34 -33.56
C ALA A 23 31.84 -48.79 -33.79
N GLU A 24 31.83 -49.28 -35.04
CA GLU A 24 31.33 -50.63 -35.35
C GLU A 24 32.22 -51.47 -36.29
N LYS A 25 33.55 -51.24 -36.29
CA LYS A 25 34.48 -52.04 -37.12
C LYS A 25 35.72 -52.60 -36.42
N MET A 26 35.75 -52.66 -35.08
CA MET A 26 36.81 -53.39 -34.36
C MET A 26 36.26 -54.22 -33.20
N SER A 27 35.42 -55.21 -33.50
CA SER A 27 34.97 -56.20 -32.51
C SER A 27 34.59 -57.52 -33.18
N ALA A 28 35.51 -58.08 -33.98
CA ALA A 28 35.38 -59.45 -34.49
C ALA A 28 36.75 -60.08 -34.71
N SER A 29 37.54 -60.25 -33.64
CA SER A 29 38.56 -61.29 -33.54
C SER A 29 39.14 -61.29 -32.12
N ALA A 30 38.55 -62.07 -31.22
CA ALA A 30 39.21 -62.61 -30.01
C ALA A 30 38.20 -63.44 -29.21
N ALA A 31 37.87 -64.62 -29.72
CA ALA A 31 37.25 -65.65 -28.91
C ALA A 31 38.07 -66.93 -29.11
N GLN A 32 39.13 -67.10 -28.33
CA GLN A 32 39.57 -68.39 -27.80
C GLN A 32 40.85 -68.29 -26.97
N GLN A 33 40.83 -69.04 -25.85
CA GLN A 33 41.93 -69.38 -24.93
C GLN A 33 42.26 -68.28 -23.91
N GLY A 34 42.27 -68.49 -22.59
CA GLY A 34 42.17 -69.70 -21.79
C GLY A 34 43.02 -69.50 -20.53
N LYS A 35 42.37 -69.54 -19.35
CA LYS A 35 42.89 -69.84 -17.99
C LYS A 35 44.15 -69.12 -17.48
N TYR A 36 44.01 -68.39 -16.36
CA TYR A 36 44.79 -68.39 -15.09
C TYR A 36 44.25 -67.15 -14.32
N GLY A 37 43.54 -67.23 -13.20
CA GLY A 37 44.03 -67.61 -11.87
C GLY A 37 43.88 -66.40 -10.92
N GLY A 38 43.04 -66.53 -9.88
CA GLY A 38 43.17 -65.79 -8.61
C GLY A 38 42.61 -64.37 -8.47
N ARG A 39 41.60 -64.23 -7.59
CA ARG A 39 41.32 -63.12 -6.65
C ARG A 39 41.64 -61.67 -7.10
N ASP A 40 40.59 -60.90 -7.40
CA ASP A 40 40.22 -59.63 -6.73
C ASP A 40 39.17 -58.84 -7.56
N GLY A 41 37.93 -59.36 -7.57
CA GLY A 41 36.80 -58.79 -8.32
C GLY A 41 36.03 -57.67 -7.62
N ARG A 42 36.57 -57.05 -6.56
CA ARG A 42 35.87 -56.01 -5.78
C ARG A 42 36.33 -54.58 -6.09
N SER A 43 37.52 -54.39 -6.65
CA SER A 43 38.09 -53.05 -6.94
C SER A 43 37.60 -52.46 -8.27
N SER A 44 37.21 -53.29 -9.24
CA SER A 44 36.79 -52.82 -10.58
C SER A 44 35.35 -52.29 -10.63
N LEU A 45 34.45 -52.85 -9.80
CA LEU A 45 33.04 -52.40 -9.74
C LEU A 45 32.88 -51.05 -9.02
N LEU A 46 33.73 -50.77 -8.03
CA LEU A 46 33.77 -49.49 -7.33
C LEU A 46 34.26 -48.33 -8.22
N GLY A 47 35.20 -48.61 -9.14
CA GLY A 47 35.69 -47.62 -10.10
C GLY A 47 34.63 -47.17 -11.11
N LEU A 48 33.80 -48.11 -11.60
CA LEU A 48 32.72 -47.80 -12.55
C LEU A 48 31.53 -47.09 -11.91
N VAL A 49 31.20 -47.40 -10.66
CA VAL A 49 30.16 -46.65 -9.90
C VAL A 49 30.65 -45.24 -9.53
N ALA A 50 31.93 -45.07 -9.17
CA ALA A 50 32.52 -43.76 -8.91
C ALA A 50 32.55 -42.87 -10.17
N LEU A 51 32.81 -43.45 -11.34
CA LEU A 51 32.80 -42.72 -12.61
C LEU A 51 31.37 -42.38 -13.06
N ALA A 52 30.39 -43.25 -12.81
CA ALA A 52 28.97 -42.97 -13.10
C ALA A 52 28.38 -41.85 -12.20
N CYS A 53 28.82 -41.75 -10.95
CA CYS A 53 28.46 -40.63 -10.06
C CYS A 53 29.04 -39.30 -10.51
N LEU A 54 30.21 -39.28 -11.16
CA LEU A 54 30.84 -38.05 -11.68
C LEU A 54 30.20 -37.51 -12.96
N VAL A 55 29.43 -38.32 -13.70
CA VAL A 55 28.74 -37.89 -14.92
C VAL A 55 27.33 -37.35 -14.63
N GLN A 56 26.72 -37.72 -13.49
CA GLN A 56 25.42 -37.17 -13.06
C GLN A 56 25.52 -35.82 -12.32
N THR A 57 26.71 -35.36 -11.93
CA THR A 57 26.90 -34.05 -11.28
C THR A 57 26.80 -32.86 -12.26
N GLY A 58 26.74 -33.10 -13.57
CA GLY A 58 26.66 -32.05 -14.60
C GLY A 58 25.35 -31.26 -14.63
N CYS A 59 24.24 -31.79 -14.08
CA CYS A 59 22.95 -31.09 -14.07
C CYS A 59 22.80 -30.04 -12.94
N LEU A 60 23.76 -29.95 -12.02
CA LEU A 60 23.65 -29.09 -10.83
C LEU A 60 24.51 -27.81 -10.90
N MET A 61 25.40 -27.68 -11.89
CA MET A 61 26.49 -26.69 -11.81
C MET A 61 26.24 -25.36 -12.54
N ASP A 62 25.14 -25.21 -13.30
CA ASP A 62 24.98 -24.03 -14.18
C ASP A 62 23.54 -23.47 -14.24
N ARG A 63 22.91 -23.32 -13.08
CA ARG A 63 21.66 -22.55 -12.97
C ARG A 63 21.85 -21.29 -12.12
N GLU A 64 22.97 -20.60 -12.32
CA GLU A 64 23.12 -19.28 -11.72
C GLU A 64 22.29 -18.28 -12.54
N ILE A 65 21.21 -17.77 -11.94
CA ILE A 65 20.49 -16.60 -12.47
C ILE A 65 21.51 -15.48 -12.65
N ASP A 66 21.68 -14.99 -13.87
CA ASP A 66 22.54 -13.85 -14.19
C ASP A 66 22.02 -12.62 -13.43
N ALA A 67 22.78 -12.19 -12.43
CA ALA A 67 22.35 -11.19 -11.46
C ALA A 67 23.49 -10.23 -11.13
N ILE A 68 23.18 -8.94 -11.17
CA ILE A 68 24.13 -7.85 -10.97
C ILE A 68 24.32 -7.64 -9.46
N PRO A 69 25.55 -7.60 -8.92
CA PRO A 69 25.76 -7.36 -7.51
C PRO A 69 25.25 -5.96 -7.12
N VAL A 70 24.62 -5.83 -5.93
CA VAL A 70 24.04 -4.57 -5.42
C VAL A 70 24.99 -3.38 -5.58
N SER A 71 26.26 -3.57 -5.25
CA SER A 71 27.31 -2.53 -5.33
C SER A 71 27.54 -1.95 -6.74
N ARG A 72 27.07 -2.60 -7.80
CA ARG A 72 27.16 -2.12 -9.19
C ARG A 72 25.84 -1.57 -9.73
N VAL A 73 24.75 -1.67 -8.98
CA VAL A 73 23.44 -1.15 -9.40
C VAL A 73 23.40 0.37 -9.12
N PRO A 74 22.90 1.19 -10.06
CA PRO A 74 22.67 2.62 -9.82
C PRO A 74 21.78 2.87 -8.59
N LYS A 75 22.05 3.96 -7.87
CA LYS A 75 21.35 4.25 -6.60
C LYS A 75 19.86 4.51 -6.80
N GLU A 76 19.50 5.04 -7.95
CA GLU A 76 18.14 5.37 -8.38
C GLU A 76 17.28 4.10 -8.48
N ILE A 77 17.87 2.97 -8.91
CA ILE A 77 17.18 1.67 -8.96
C ILE A 77 17.11 1.04 -7.57
N LEU A 78 18.09 1.31 -6.69
CA LEU A 78 18.17 0.74 -5.34
C LEU A 78 17.20 1.41 -4.36
N VAL A 79 16.95 2.72 -4.52
CA VAL A 79 16.13 3.54 -3.62
C VAL A 79 15.28 4.49 -4.46
N VAL A 80 13.97 4.26 -4.51
CA VAL A 80 13.01 5.19 -5.13
C VAL A 80 12.68 6.30 -4.15
N ASP A 81 12.14 5.95 -2.97
CA ASP A 81 11.84 6.89 -1.88
C ASP A 81 12.01 6.23 -0.51
N ARG A 82 12.50 6.99 0.47
CA ARG A 82 12.60 6.54 1.87
C ARG A 82 11.39 6.98 2.66
N LYS A 83 10.55 6.02 3.06
CA LYS A 83 9.34 6.23 3.88
C LYS A 83 9.67 6.78 5.26
N ASP A 84 10.85 6.45 5.79
CA ASP A 84 11.29 6.90 7.12
C ASP A 84 11.51 8.42 7.19
N ASN A 85 11.73 9.08 6.04
CA ASN A 85 11.91 10.55 5.99
C ASN A 85 10.59 11.32 6.10
N TYR A 86 9.46 10.66 5.86
CA TYR A 86 8.15 11.30 5.84
C TYR A 86 7.65 11.58 7.24
N LYS A 87 6.99 12.73 7.42
CA LYS A 87 6.31 13.11 8.67
C LYS A 87 4.81 13.20 8.46
N ASP A 88 4.06 12.95 9.51
CA ASP A 88 2.62 13.05 9.47
C ASP A 88 2.18 14.50 9.30
N ILE A 89 1.14 14.70 8.49
CA ILE A 89 0.56 16.02 8.32
C ILE A 89 -0.21 16.43 9.59
N SER A 90 -0.16 17.72 9.91
CA SER A 90 -1.02 18.26 10.97
C SER A 90 -2.48 18.10 10.58
N LEU A 91 -3.29 17.49 11.45
CA LEU A 91 -4.74 17.33 11.23
C LEU A 91 -5.45 18.68 11.08
N LEU A 92 -4.88 19.77 11.61
CA LEU A 92 -5.41 21.12 11.43
C LEU A 92 -5.45 21.55 9.96
N ARG A 93 -4.57 21.00 9.12
CA ARG A 93 -4.58 21.27 7.67
C ARG A 93 -5.70 20.53 6.93
N LEU A 94 -6.31 19.52 7.55
CA LEU A 94 -7.43 18.78 6.99
C LEU A 94 -8.79 19.34 7.45
N ARG A 95 -8.76 20.41 8.25
CA ARG A 95 -9.93 21.04 8.85
C ARG A 95 -10.13 22.43 8.27
N GLN A 96 -11.39 22.85 8.13
CA GLN A 96 -11.75 24.23 7.91
C GLN A 96 -11.67 25.02 9.23
N ASP A 97 -11.30 26.28 9.15
CA ASP A 97 -11.40 27.21 10.27
C ASP A 97 -12.79 27.86 10.21
N PRO A 98 -13.66 27.60 11.22
CA PRO A 98 -14.99 28.17 11.22
C PRO A 98 -14.92 29.68 11.47
N PRO A 99 -15.84 30.47 10.88
CA PRO A 99 -15.96 31.89 11.18
C PRO A 99 -16.34 32.11 12.66
N GLU A 100 -15.99 33.28 13.22
CA GLU A 100 -16.31 33.61 14.62
C GLU A 100 -17.82 33.56 14.93
N SER A 101 -18.64 33.85 13.91
CA SER A 101 -20.09 33.71 13.97
C SER A 101 -20.60 32.99 12.74
N TYR A 102 -21.69 32.24 12.90
CA TYR A 102 -22.32 31.53 11.80
C TYR A 102 -22.83 32.52 10.75
N LEU A 103 -22.30 32.44 9.53
CA LEU A 103 -22.75 33.26 8.41
C LEU A 103 -23.82 32.51 7.61
N LEU A 104 -24.94 33.19 7.41
CA LEU A 104 -26.09 32.67 6.70
C LEU A 104 -25.79 32.49 5.21
N GLY A 105 -26.46 31.51 4.60
CA GLY A 105 -26.35 31.22 3.19
C GLY A 105 -27.55 30.46 2.65
N PRO A 106 -27.56 30.23 1.33
CA PRO A 106 -28.63 29.48 0.67
C PRO A 106 -28.84 28.10 1.31
N GLY A 107 -30.10 27.71 1.51
CA GLY A 107 -30.48 26.43 2.11
C GLY A 107 -30.53 26.40 3.64
N ASP A 108 -30.12 27.48 4.31
CA ASP A 108 -30.36 27.63 5.75
C ASP A 108 -31.86 27.84 6.02
N VAL A 109 -32.33 27.39 7.19
CA VAL A 109 -33.72 27.62 7.63
C VAL A 109 -33.71 28.46 8.90
N LEU A 110 -34.28 29.65 8.80
CA LEU A 110 -34.40 30.60 9.90
C LEU A 110 -35.75 30.42 10.60
N GLY A 111 -35.74 30.54 11.93
CA GLY A 111 -36.94 30.77 12.72
C GLY A 111 -37.17 32.26 12.81
N VAL A 112 -38.20 32.76 12.12
CA VAL A 112 -38.55 34.18 12.10
C VAL A 112 -39.90 34.36 12.76
N TYR A 113 -39.95 35.24 13.76
CA TYR A 113 -41.18 35.68 14.39
C TYR A 113 -41.27 37.20 14.33
N ILE A 114 -42.39 37.69 13.79
CA ILE A 114 -42.69 39.11 13.68
C ILE A 114 -44.10 39.28 14.20
N LYS A 115 -44.21 39.90 15.38
CA LYS A 115 -45.50 40.18 16.03
C LYS A 115 -46.38 41.02 15.11
N GLY A 116 -47.62 40.57 14.88
CA GLY A 116 -48.61 41.27 14.06
C GLY A 116 -48.49 41.06 12.54
N VAL A 117 -47.42 40.40 12.05
CA VAL A 117 -47.23 40.10 10.62
C VAL A 117 -47.28 38.60 10.36
N LEU A 118 -46.43 37.84 11.04
CA LEU A 118 -46.30 36.38 10.87
C LEU A 118 -47.06 35.59 11.95
N GLY A 119 -47.40 36.23 13.07
CA GLY A 119 -48.17 35.65 14.17
C GLY A 119 -49.12 36.67 14.79
N SER A 120 -50.18 36.18 15.43
CA SER A 120 -51.11 37.02 16.18
C SER A 120 -50.46 37.55 17.46
N GLU A 121 -50.92 38.69 17.98
CA GLU A 121 -50.30 39.30 19.17
C GLU A 121 -50.45 38.47 20.45
N GLU A 122 -51.41 37.55 20.47
CA GLU A 122 -51.80 36.76 21.64
C GLU A 122 -51.16 35.36 21.64
N GLU A 123 -50.63 34.90 20.50
CA GLU A 123 -50.08 33.56 20.34
C GLU A 123 -48.56 33.56 20.53
N LEU A 124 -48.06 32.61 21.33
CA LEU A 124 -46.62 32.46 21.56
C LEU A 124 -45.95 31.85 20.32
N PRO A 125 -44.74 32.29 19.96
CA PRO A 125 -44.04 31.72 18.82
C PRO A 125 -43.71 30.24 19.05
N PRO A 126 -43.77 29.41 18.00
CA PRO A 126 -43.38 28.01 18.10
C PRO A 126 -41.89 27.89 18.45
N ILE A 127 -41.58 26.88 19.28
CA ILE A 127 -40.22 26.54 19.67
C ILE A 127 -39.82 25.26 18.95
N HIS A 128 -38.71 25.33 18.22
CA HIS A 128 -38.13 24.23 17.48
C HIS A 128 -36.87 23.74 18.21
N PHE A 129 -36.89 22.46 18.60
CA PHE A 129 -35.73 21.80 19.18
C PHE A 129 -34.88 21.16 18.07
N PRO A 130 -33.57 21.46 18.02
CA PRO A 130 -32.66 20.83 17.06
C PRO A 130 -32.61 19.31 17.26
N GLU A 131 -32.66 18.55 16.17
CA GLU A 131 -32.54 17.08 16.22
C GLU A 131 -31.20 16.63 16.81
N ASP A 132 -30.14 17.40 16.53
CA ASP A 132 -28.77 17.09 16.92
C ASP A 132 -28.49 17.36 18.41
N GLY A 133 -29.39 18.06 19.12
CA GLY A 133 -29.28 18.40 20.55
C GLY A 133 -28.14 19.36 20.95
N ASN A 134 -27.18 19.63 20.05
CA ASN A 134 -26.01 20.47 20.32
C ASN A 134 -26.25 21.99 20.17
N ARG A 135 -27.47 22.41 19.79
CA ARG A 135 -27.81 23.81 19.52
C ARG A 135 -28.91 24.29 20.47
N PRO A 136 -28.93 25.60 20.81
CA PRO A 136 -30.05 26.16 21.56
C PRO A 136 -31.35 26.02 20.75
N PRO A 137 -32.50 25.90 21.43
CA PRO A 137 -33.79 25.85 20.74
C PRO A 137 -34.01 27.12 19.92
N ALA A 138 -34.52 26.93 18.70
CA ALA A 138 -34.89 28.01 17.80
C ALA A 138 -36.35 28.43 18.06
N VAL A 139 -36.67 29.69 17.79
CA VAL A 139 -37.98 30.30 18.03
C VAL A 139 -38.45 30.98 16.75
N GLY A 140 -39.72 30.76 16.40
CA GLY A 140 -40.37 31.39 15.25
C GLY A 140 -40.69 30.41 14.13
N LEU A 141 -41.33 30.93 13.08
CA LEU A 141 -41.78 30.12 11.94
C LEU A 141 -40.61 29.80 11.01
N PRO A 142 -40.56 28.59 10.43
CA PRO A 142 -39.49 28.22 9.51
C PRO A 142 -39.61 28.96 8.18
N VAL A 143 -38.60 29.77 7.87
CA VAL A 143 -38.45 30.48 6.61
C VAL A 143 -37.11 30.08 5.98
N PRO A 144 -37.12 29.37 4.84
CA PRO A 144 -35.88 28.97 4.16
C PRO A 144 -35.23 30.17 3.46
N VAL A 145 -33.90 30.22 3.50
CA VAL A 145 -33.10 31.11 2.66
C VAL A 145 -33.05 30.53 1.26
N ARG A 146 -33.47 31.32 0.28
CA ARG A 146 -33.53 30.92 -1.13
C ARG A 146 -32.14 30.66 -1.73
N GLU A 147 -32.11 30.03 -2.90
CA GLU A 147 -30.89 29.75 -3.67
C GLU A 147 -30.10 31.02 -4.03
N ASP A 148 -30.79 32.13 -4.26
CA ASP A 148 -30.19 33.45 -4.51
C ASP A 148 -29.62 34.12 -3.25
N GLY A 149 -29.79 33.50 -2.08
CA GLY A 149 -29.35 34.03 -0.79
C GLY A 149 -30.33 35.02 -0.14
N THR A 150 -31.54 35.16 -0.68
CA THR A 150 -32.55 36.06 -0.14
C THR A 150 -33.54 35.36 0.79
N LEU A 151 -34.10 36.13 1.73
CA LEU A 151 -35.16 35.73 2.63
C LEU A 151 -36.47 36.38 2.19
N SER A 152 -37.51 35.58 1.95
CA SER A 152 -38.85 36.10 1.67
C SER A 152 -39.63 36.27 2.94
N LEU A 153 -40.07 37.49 3.21
CA LEU A 153 -41.00 37.77 4.28
C LEU A 153 -42.22 38.51 3.72
N PRO A 154 -43.40 38.43 4.36
CA PRO A 154 -44.60 39.10 3.88
C PRO A 154 -44.43 40.63 3.86
N ILE A 155 -45.13 41.30 2.94
CA ILE A 155 -45.27 42.77 2.83
C ILE A 155 -44.02 43.50 2.33
N ILE A 156 -42.83 42.92 2.49
CA ILE A 156 -41.55 43.52 2.09
C ILE A 156 -40.90 42.82 0.89
N GLU A 157 -39.96 43.48 0.25
CA GLU A 157 -39.11 42.88 -0.78
C GLU A 157 -38.14 41.85 -0.17
N PRO A 158 -37.70 40.84 -0.94
CA PRO A 158 -36.74 39.84 -0.46
C PRO A 158 -35.44 40.48 0.05
N ILE A 159 -35.02 40.10 1.26
CA ILE A 159 -33.82 40.63 1.91
C ILE A 159 -32.64 39.71 1.62
N ASN A 160 -31.54 40.23 1.10
CA ASN A 160 -30.31 39.45 0.96
C ASN A 160 -29.68 39.22 2.35
N VAL A 161 -29.61 37.96 2.77
CA VAL A 161 -29.03 37.56 4.06
C VAL A 161 -27.72 36.77 3.89
N LYS A 162 -27.29 36.51 2.65
CA LYS A 162 -26.07 35.75 2.37
C LYS A 162 -24.85 36.45 2.94
N GLY A 163 -24.08 35.72 3.74
CA GLY A 163 -22.87 36.20 4.40
C GLY A 163 -23.13 37.05 5.65
N MET A 164 -24.38 37.27 6.05
CA MET A 164 -24.72 37.98 7.28
C MET A 164 -24.69 37.03 8.48
N SER A 165 -24.30 37.54 9.64
CA SER A 165 -24.55 36.88 10.92
C SER A 165 -26.05 36.95 11.29
N LEU A 166 -26.49 36.14 12.26
CA LEU A 166 -27.87 36.19 12.76
C LEU A 166 -28.25 37.58 13.30
N VAL A 167 -27.29 38.31 13.90
CA VAL A 167 -27.51 39.65 14.46
C VAL A 167 -27.69 40.67 13.33
N GLU A 168 -26.85 40.61 12.30
CA GLU A 168 -26.95 41.49 11.14
C GLU A 168 -28.22 41.22 10.35
N ALA A 169 -28.59 39.95 10.15
CA ALA A 169 -29.84 39.58 9.50
C ALA A 169 -31.06 40.06 10.28
N SER A 170 -31.04 39.95 11.62
CA SER A 170 -32.09 40.49 12.48
C SER A 170 -32.24 42.01 12.30
N ASN A 171 -31.13 42.75 12.29
CA ASN A 171 -31.13 44.19 12.04
C ASN A 171 -31.60 44.56 10.62
N ALA A 172 -31.23 43.77 9.61
CA ALA A 172 -31.67 43.98 8.23
C ALA A 172 -33.18 43.78 8.09
N ILE A 173 -33.73 42.71 8.69
CA ILE A 173 -35.18 42.46 8.75
C ILE A 173 -35.88 43.60 9.49
N LYS A 174 -35.34 44.00 10.63
CA LYS A 174 -35.84 45.12 11.43
C LYS A 174 -35.97 46.40 10.58
N MET A 175 -34.89 46.80 9.91
CA MET A 175 -34.89 48.01 9.08
C MET A 175 -35.87 47.93 7.92
N ALA A 176 -36.04 46.76 7.29
CA ALA A 176 -36.98 46.57 6.19
C ALA A 176 -38.46 46.76 6.57
N TYR A 177 -38.81 46.53 7.85
CA TYR A 177 -40.18 46.76 8.36
C TYR A 177 -40.43 48.17 8.91
N ILE A 178 -39.36 48.95 9.16
CA ILE A 178 -39.45 50.33 9.68
C ILE A 178 -39.30 51.37 8.57
N TYR A 179 -38.42 51.14 7.59
CA TYR A 179 -38.04 52.11 6.57
C TYR A 179 -38.14 51.49 5.17
N PRO A 180 -38.66 52.19 4.14
CA PRO A 180 -39.03 53.61 4.10
C PRO A 180 -40.44 53.96 4.61
N GLU A 181 -41.38 53.02 4.61
CA GLU A 181 -42.71 53.17 5.20
C GLU A 181 -42.82 52.27 6.43
N PRO A 182 -43.10 52.81 7.63
CA PRO A 182 -43.16 52.01 8.85
C PRO A 182 -44.41 51.12 8.84
N ILE A 183 -44.21 49.83 8.61
CA ILE A 183 -45.24 48.79 8.77
C ILE A 183 -45.44 48.50 10.26
N ILE A 184 -44.34 48.54 11.02
CA ILE A 184 -44.31 48.39 12.48
C ILE A 184 -43.85 49.70 13.10
N ARG A 185 -44.49 50.11 14.20
CA ARG A 185 -44.09 51.32 14.94
C ARG A 185 -42.78 51.09 15.68
N GLU A 186 -41.88 52.07 15.60
CA GLU A 186 -40.61 52.06 16.30
C GLU A 186 -40.83 51.90 17.81
N GLY A 187 -40.21 50.87 18.42
CA GLY A 187 -40.39 50.51 19.84
C GLY A 187 -41.40 49.38 20.16
N GLU A 188 -42.26 48.96 19.22
CA GLU A 188 -43.18 47.80 19.37
C GLU A 188 -42.70 46.53 18.65
N GLU A 189 -41.47 46.57 18.18
CA GLU A 189 -40.84 45.62 17.26
C GLU A 189 -40.34 44.37 17.98
N SER A 190 -41.25 43.43 18.21
CA SER A 190 -40.91 42.08 18.64
C SER A 190 -40.55 41.22 17.41
N ILE A 191 -39.33 41.42 16.90
CA ILE A 191 -38.73 40.61 15.84
C ILE A 191 -37.71 39.66 16.47
N ILE A 192 -37.92 38.36 16.30
CA ILE A 192 -37.01 37.30 16.76
C ILE A 192 -36.53 36.55 15.54
N VAL A 193 -35.21 36.40 15.42
CA VAL A 193 -34.56 35.63 14.35
C VAL A 193 -33.63 34.62 14.99
N THR A 194 -33.86 33.36 14.69
CA THR A 194 -33.06 32.22 15.19
C THR A 194 -32.72 31.28 14.04
N LEU A 195 -31.76 30.38 14.25
CA LEU A 195 -31.37 29.38 13.26
C LEU A 195 -32.00 28.02 13.59
N ILE A 196 -33.01 27.60 12.82
CA ILE A 196 -33.65 26.30 12.98
C ILE A 196 -32.73 25.21 12.44
N GLN A 197 -32.25 25.37 11.20
CA GLN A 197 -31.43 24.37 10.53
C GLN A 197 -30.31 25.03 9.72
N GLN A 198 -29.10 24.51 9.90
CA GLN A 198 -27.95 24.84 9.06
C GLN A 198 -28.03 24.06 7.75
N ARG A 199 -27.65 24.70 6.63
CA ARG A 199 -27.46 23.99 5.37
C ARG A 199 -26.44 22.88 5.55
N LYS A 200 -26.71 21.75 4.89
CA LYS A 200 -25.84 20.57 4.89
C LYS A 200 -25.31 20.36 3.47
N VAL A 201 -24.05 19.97 3.38
CA VAL A 201 -23.37 19.61 2.14
C VAL A 201 -23.29 18.10 2.07
N ARG A 202 -23.87 17.52 1.02
CA ARG A 202 -23.85 16.07 0.81
C ARG A 202 -22.61 15.66 0.03
N VAL A 203 -21.82 14.78 0.63
CA VAL A 203 -20.59 14.22 0.04
C VAL A 203 -20.64 12.69 0.03
N MET A 204 -19.96 12.07 -0.93
CA MET A 204 -19.77 10.62 -0.97
C MET A 204 -18.37 10.28 -0.50
N VAL A 205 -18.24 9.42 0.50
CA VAL A 205 -16.95 8.90 0.96
C VAL A 205 -16.84 7.43 0.59
N ILE A 206 -15.81 7.09 -0.16
CA ILE A 206 -15.49 5.73 -0.58
C ILE A 206 -14.19 5.32 0.11
N ARG A 207 -14.25 4.23 0.87
CA ARG A 207 -13.12 3.65 1.59
C ARG A 207 -12.84 2.26 1.02
N GLU A 208 -11.82 2.12 0.19
CA GLU A 208 -11.42 0.83 -0.38
C GLU A 208 -10.68 -0.05 0.63
N GLU A 209 -10.02 0.58 1.60
CA GLU A 209 -9.35 -0.12 2.70
C GLU A 209 -10.33 -0.74 3.69
N ALA A 210 -11.55 -0.18 3.75
CA ALA A 210 -12.60 -0.63 4.65
C ALA A 210 -13.45 -1.70 3.96
N GLY A 211 -13.66 -2.83 4.65
CA GLY A 211 -14.54 -3.91 4.18
C GLY A 211 -13.81 -5.14 3.68
N GLY A 212 -13.81 -6.20 4.51
CA GLY A 212 -13.33 -7.54 4.14
C GLY A 212 -12.32 -8.13 5.10
N GLN A 213 -12.33 -9.46 5.22
CA GLN A 213 -11.31 -10.25 5.91
C GLN A 213 -10.11 -10.42 4.95
N GLN A 214 -8.87 -10.32 5.45
CA GLN A 214 -7.67 -10.56 4.64
C GLN A 214 -7.81 -11.87 3.82
N GLY A 215 -7.68 -11.77 2.49
CA GLY A 215 -7.68 -12.93 1.58
C GLY A 215 -8.96 -13.15 0.74
N VAL A 216 -10.02 -12.35 0.93
CA VAL A 216 -11.15 -12.26 -0.01
C VAL A 216 -11.18 -10.84 -0.54
N THR A 217 -11.39 -10.66 -1.84
CA THR A 217 -11.42 -9.34 -2.52
C THR A 217 -12.15 -8.32 -1.65
N LYS A 218 -11.39 -7.36 -1.07
CA LYS A 218 -11.97 -6.27 -0.29
C LYS A 218 -12.87 -5.49 -1.24
N ARG A 219 -14.17 -5.44 -0.95
CA ARG A 219 -15.07 -4.51 -1.63
C ARG A 219 -15.16 -3.30 -0.73
N GLY A 220 -14.62 -2.19 -1.19
CA GLY A 220 -14.66 -0.93 -0.48
C GLY A 220 -16.08 -0.56 -0.03
N THR A 221 -16.18 0.19 1.05
CA THR A 221 -17.44 0.75 1.54
C THR A 221 -17.67 2.14 0.97
N GLY A 222 -18.89 2.41 0.49
CA GLY A 222 -19.34 3.76 0.14
C GLY A 222 -20.37 4.26 1.16
N GLN A 223 -20.20 5.46 1.68
CA GLN A 223 -21.12 6.11 2.60
C GLN A 223 -21.39 7.54 2.15
N VAL A 224 -22.67 7.92 2.15
CA VAL A 224 -23.08 9.31 1.94
C VAL A 224 -23.09 10.00 3.30
N VAL A 225 -22.42 11.16 3.39
CA VAL A 225 -22.33 11.97 4.60
C VAL A 225 -22.92 13.34 4.33
N ASP A 226 -23.82 13.79 5.19
CA ASP A 226 -24.37 15.14 5.17
C ASP A 226 -23.63 15.99 6.23
N LEU A 227 -22.74 16.87 5.77
CA LEU A 227 -21.88 17.70 6.62
C LEU A 227 -22.50 19.09 6.84
N PRO A 228 -22.63 19.59 8.08
CA PRO A 228 -23.08 20.96 8.32
C PRO A 228 -22.15 22.00 7.69
N ALA A 229 -22.69 23.17 7.34
CA ALA A 229 -21.88 24.28 6.86
C ALA A 229 -20.79 24.67 7.87
N TYR A 230 -19.58 24.95 7.35
CA TYR A 230 -18.36 25.24 8.12
C TYR A 230 -17.76 24.03 8.86
N GLU A 231 -18.39 22.87 8.74
CA GLU A 231 -17.86 21.54 9.13
C GLU A 231 -17.74 20.63 7.90
N ASN A 232 -17.87 21.18 6.69
CA ASN A 232 -17.79 20.47 5.42
C ASN A 232 -16.33 20.32 4.95
N ASP A 233 -15.47 19.81 5.82
CA ASP A 233 -14.06 19.54 5.51
C ASP A 233 -13.75 18.04 5.48
N VAL A 234 -12.56 17.70 4.98
CA VAL A 234 -12.08 16.31 4.91
C VAL A 234 -12.04 15.66 6.29
N LEU A 235 -11.59 16.35 7.33
CA LEU A 235 -11.45 15.76 8.66
C LEU A 235 -12.80 15.33 9.26
N HIS A 236 -13.85 16.14 9.12
CA HIS A 236 -15.20 15.80 9.56
C HIS A 236 -15.79 14.66 8.71
N ALA A 237 -15.56 14.67 7.39
CA ALA A 237 -15.99 13.58 6.51
C ALA A 237 -15.37 12.23 6.91
N LEU A 238 -14.07 12.23 7.24
CA LEU A 238 -13.38 11.04 7.76
C LEU A 238 -13.93 10.64 9.13
N GLY A 239 -14.11 11.59 10.05
CA GLY A 239 -14.68 11.35 11.36
C GLY A 239 -16.04 10.65 11.30
N ALA A 240 -16.91 11.09 10.40
CA ALA A 240 -18.24 10.51 10.18
C ALA A 240 -18.20 9.08 9.59
N THR A 241 -17.13 8.70 8.88
CA THR A 241 -17.01 7.42 8.15
C THR A 241 -16.05 6.41 8.77
N GLY A 242 -15.62 6.64 10.01
CA GLY A 242 -14.78 5.71 10.77
C GLY A 242 -13.38 6.20 11.12
N GLY A 243 -13.10 7.49 10.92
CA GLY A 243 -11.88 8.17 11.33
C GLY A 243 -10.75 8.11 10.31
N MET A 244 -9.53 8.40 10.78
CA MET A 244 -8.34 8.47 9.95
C MET A 244 -8.03 7.11 9.29
N PRO A 245 -7.50 7.10 8.05
CA PRO A 245 -7.08 5.87 7.39
C PRO A 245 -5.99 5.12 8.16
N GLY A 246 -6.13 3.80 8.25
CA GLY A 246 -5.17 2.90 8.91
C GLY A 246 -3.98 2.54 8.01
N THR A 247 -3.21 1.52 8.41
CA THR A 247 -2.02 1.07 7.67
C THR A 247 -2.32 0.39 6.34
N ASP A 248 -3.58 -0.01 6.12
CA ASP A 248 -4.02 -0.71 4.92
C ASP A 248 -4.46 0.26 3.79
N ALA A 249 -4.55 1.55 4.08
CA ALA A 249 -4.86 2.61 3.11
C ALA A 249 -3.62 3.34 2.62
N LYS A 250 -3.69 3.95 1.43
CA LYS A 250 -2.60 4.80 0.90
C LYS A 250 -2.35 6.01 1.80
N ASN A 251 -1.17 6.61 1.69
CA ASN A 251 -0.78 7.82 2.43
C ASN A 251 -1.35 9.12 1.81
N GLU A 252 -2.50 9.02 1.16
CA GLU A 252 -3.14 10.12 0.44
C GLU A 252 -4.66 9.93 0.43
N ILE A 253 -5.37 11.04 0.32
CA ILE A 253 -6.81 11.12 0.12
C ILE A 253 -7.05 11.78 -1.22
N MET A 254 -7.97 11.25 -2.01
CA MET A 254 -8.32 11.82 -3.30
C MET A 254 -9.70 12.45 -3.21
N ILE A 255 -9.81 13.70 -3.63
CA ILE A 255 -11.08 14.43 -3.70
C ILE A 255 -11.38 14.63 -5.18
N TYR A 256 -12.43 13.99 -5.65
CA TYR A 256 -12.97 14.22 -6.99
C TYR A 256 -13.99 15.35 -6.89
N ARG A 257 -13.64 16.48 -7.49
CA ARG A 257 -14.42 17.71 -7.49
C ARG A 257 -15.31 17.79 -8.71
N GLY A 258 -16.52 18.26 -8.48
CA GLY A 258 -17.46 18.64 -9.54
C GLY A 258 -18.41 17.53 -9.97
N MET A 259 -19.34 17.91 -10.85
CA MET A 259 -20.41 17.05 -11.35
C MET A 259 -20.00 16.33 -12.64
N TYR A 260 -20.89 15.51 -13.19
CA TYR A 260 -20.68 14.63 -14.34
C TYR A 260 -19.79 15.21 -15.48
N GLN A 261 -20.00 16.47 -15.88
CA GLN A 261 -19.25 17.10 -16.97
C GLN A 261 -17.74 17.20 -16.67
N ALA A 262 -17.36 17.50 -15.42
CA ALA A 262 -15.96 17.58 -15.01
C ALA A 262 -15.25 16.21 -15.09
N GLY A 263 -16.01 15.11 -14.92
CA GLY A 263 -15.50 13.75 -15.11
C GLY A 263 -15.23 13.43 -16.58
N VAL A 264 -16.16 13.80 -17.48
CA VAL A 264 -15.97 13.63 -18.93
C VAL A 264 -14.78 14.44 -19.43
N ASP A 265 -14.64 15.68 -18.96
CA ASP A 265 -13.53 16.55 -19.32
C ASP A 265 -12.20 15.96 -18.81
N ALA A 266 -12.17 15.45 -17.59
CA ALA A 266 -11.02 14.75 -17.01
C ALA A 266 -10.59 13.52 -17.83
N ASP A 267 -11.53 12.66 -18.20
CA ASP A 267 -11.27 11.48 -19.03
C ASP A 267 -10.73 11.89 -20.41
N SER A 268 -11.27 12.96 -20.99
CA SER A 268 -10.79 13.46 -22.29
C SER A 268 -9.34 13.96 -22.22
N VAL A 269 -8.96 14.65 -21.13
CA VAL A 269 -7.58 15.13 -20.89
C VAL A 269 -6.62 13.96 -20.69
N LEU A 270 -7.00 12.97 -19.87
CA LEU A 270 -6.19 11.77 -19.65
C LEU A 270 -5.97 10.98 -20.95
N ASN A 271 -7.02 10.82 -21.76
CA ASN A 271 -6.92 10.15 -23.05
C ASN A 271 -6.00 10.88 -24.03
N GLN A 272 -6.00 12.21 -24.03
CA GLN A 272 -5.09 13.01 -24.88
C GLN A 272 -3.62 12.86 -24.44
N ILE A 273 -3.34 12.94 -23.14
CA ILE A 273 -1.97 12.77 -22.60
C ILE A 273 -1.41 11.39 -22.93
N CYS A 274 -2.24 10.34 -22.85
CA CYS A 274 -1.85 8.98 -23.23
C CYS A 274 -1.62 8.81 -24.74
N GLN A 275 -2.23 9.60 -25.60
CA GLN A 275 -2.03 9.49 -27.05
C GLN A 275 -0.74 10.20 -27.52
N ASP A 276 -0.36 11.30 -26.89
CA ASP A 276 0.76 12.13 -27.33
C ASP A 276 2.15 11.61 -26.88
N ASN A 277 2.23 10.84 -25.79
CA ASN A 277 3.50 10.39 -25.19
C ASN A 277 3.84 8.90 -25.40
N CYS A 278 3.03 8.14 -26.14
CA CYS A 278 3.19 6.68 -26.28
C CYS A 278 4.06 6.23 -27.48
N GLN A 279 5.11 6.98 -27.85
CA GLN A 279 6.00 6.57 -28.95
C GLN A 279 7.37 6.01 -28.53
N ASP A 280 7.78 6.09 -27.26
CA ASP A 280 9.05 5.52 -26.80
C ASP A 280 8.89 4.59 -25.58
N ASN A 281 8.99 3.28 -25.81
CA ASN A 281 8.83 2.20 -24.82
C ASN A 281 9.79 2.24 -23.60
N CYS A 282 10.77 3.16 -23.57
CA CYS A 282 11.77 3.21 -22.49
C CYS A 282 12.08 4.63 -21.96
N PHE A 283 11.41 5.68 -22.45
CA PHE A 283 11.62 7.05 -21.99
C PHE A 283 10.31 7.75 -21.60
N CYS A 284 9.36 7.01 -21.03
CA CYS A 284 8.29 7.63 -20.27
C CYS A 284 8.93 8.33 -19.08
N SER A 285 8.98 9.66 -19.11
CA SER A 285 9.33 10.46 -17.94
C SER A 285 8.45 10.00 -16.78
N GLU A 286 9.08 9.52 -15.71
CA GLU A 286 8.49 8.95 -14.49
C GLU A 286 7.60 9.92 -13.70
N ALA A 287 7.23 11.06 -14.27
CA ALA A 287 6.21 11.91 -13.68
C ALA A 287 4.92 11.06 -13.60
N PRO A 288 4.36 10.83 -12.39
CA PRO A 288 3.04 10.25 -12.29
C PRO A 288 2.12 11.05 -13.20
N LEU A 289 1.28 10.36 -13.99
CA LEU A 289 0.31 11.03 -14.85
C LEU A 289 -0.32 12.17 -14.03
N PRO A 290 -0.22 13.41 -14.51
CA PRO A 290 -0.76 14.53 -13.76
C PRO A 290 -2.23 14.22 -13.54
N ASP A 291 -2.70 14.42 -12.31
CA ASP A 291 -4.12 14.24 -12.06
C ASP A 291 -4.91 15.16 -12.99
N PRO A 292 -6.09 14.73 -13.42
CA PRO A 292 -7.00 15.66 -14.04
C PRO A 292 -7.27 16.82 -13.06
N PRO A 293 -7.53 18.03 -13.57
CA PRO A 293 -7.72 19.22 -12.74
C PRO A 293 -8.92 19.11 -11.77
N SER A 294 -9.81 18.15 -11.98
CA SER A 294 -10.93 17.84 -11.08
C SER A 294 -10.52 17.00 -9.87
N VAL A 295 -9.29 16.49 -9.80
CA VAL A 295 -8.85 15.62 -8.70
C VAL A 295 -7.81 16.32 -7.85
N THR A 296 -8.14 16.51 -6.58
CA THR A 296 -7.22 17.03 -5.57
C THR A 296 -6.65 15.88 -4.75
N ARG A 297 -5.32 15.71 -4.75
CA ARG A 297 -4.62 14.77 -3.87
C ARG A 297 -4.16 15.45 -2.59
N VAL A 298 -4.66 14.99 -1.45
CA VAL A 298 -4.29 15.48 -0.13
C VAL A 298 -3.41 14.43 0.57
N PRO A 299 -2.09 14.68 0.73
CA PRO A 299 -1.19 13.72 1.37
C PRO A 299 -1.38 13.70 2.89
N LEU A 300 -1.33 12.49 3.47
CA LEU A 300 -1.39 12.28 4.92
C LEU A 300 0.00 12.33 5.58
N ARG A 301 1.05 12.11 4.79
CA ARG A 301 2.44 12.23 5.22
C ARG A 301 3.22 12.98 4.14
N TYR A 302 4.25 13.70 4.53
CA TYR A 302 5.05 14.51 3.61
C TYR A 302 6.54 14.50 3.94
N ASP A 303 7.37 14.72 2.93
CA ASP A 303 8.79 14.97 3.11
C ASP A 303 9.02 16.42 3.59
N PRO A 304 9.66 16.66 4.74
CA PRO A 304 10.01 17.99 5.21
C PRO A 304 10.83 18.83 4.22
N ALA A 305 11.60 18.19 3.32
CA ALA A 305 12.38 18.88 2.29
C ALA A 305 11.48 19.46 1.18
N ASN A 306 10.31 18.87 0.95
CA ASN A 306 9.35 19.32 -0.05
C ASN A 306 7.92 19.32 0.55
N PRO A 307 7.57 20.34 1.35
CA PRO A 307 6.26 20.40 1.98
C PRO A 307 5.13 20.51 0.94
N PRO A 308 3.97 19.88 1.18
CA PRO A 308 2.89 19.84 0.22
C PRO A 308 2.21 21.21 0.16
N ARG A 309 1.93 21.66 -1.06
CA ARG A 309 1.28 22.93 -1.36
C ARG A 309 -0.19 22.68 -1.61
N PHE A 310 -1.01 22.92 -0.59
CA PHE A 310 -2.46 22.95 -0.70
C PHE A 310 -2.99 23.89 0.39
N ASP A 311 -4.10 24.55 0.09
CA ASP A 311 -4.73 25.55 0.94
C ASP A 311 -6.01 25.00 1.57
N GLN A 312 -6.68 25.82 2.38
CA GLN A 312 -7.93 25.43 3.05
C GLN A 312 -9.03 25.11 2.03
N ASP A 313 -9.11 25.86 0.92
CA ASP A 313 -10.10 25.63 -0.14
C ASP A 313 -9.94 24.26 -0.82
N ASP A 314 -8.74 23.65 -0.73
CA ASP A 314 -8.45 22.31 -1.24
C ASP A 314 -9.02 21.19 -0.35
N VAL A 315 -9.35 21.49 0.91
CA VAL A 315 -9.93 20.53 1.87
C VAL A 315 -11.39 20.79 2.22
N ILE A 316 -11.94 21.95 1.82
CA ILE A 316 -13.37 22.23 1.90
C ILE A 316 -14.08 21.44 0.79
N LEU A 317 -15.09 20.67 1.19
CA LEU A 317 -15.89 19.81 0.32
C LEU A 317 -17.17 20.53 -0.13
N SER A 318 -17.52 20.35 -1.40
CA SER A 318 -18.72 20.89 -2.02
C SER A 318 -19.76 19.79 -2.27
N GLU A 319 -20.98 20.19 -2.61
CA GLU A 319 -22.06 19.24 -2.86
C GLU A 319 -21.74 18.37 -4.09
N GLY A 320 -21.82 17.05 -3.90
CA GLY A 320 -21.53 16.06 -4.94
C GLY A 320 -20.07 15.65 -5.03
N ASP A 321 -19.17 16.23 -4.23
CA ASP A 321 -17.77 15.79 -4.19
C ASP A 321 -17.65 14.35 -3.68
N ILE A 322 -16.66 13.63 -4.24
CA ILE A 322 -16.37 12.24 -3.88
C ILE A 322 -14.99 12.17 -3.24
N VAL A 323 -14.94 11.77 -1.97
CA VAL A 323 -13.70 11.52 -1.23
C VAL A 323 -13.38 10.04 -1.33
N ILE A 324 -12.22 9.69 -1.89
CA ILE A 324 -11.76 8.32 -2.05
C ILE A 324 -10.50 8.08 -1.23
N ILE A 325 -10.52 7.01 -0.45
CA ILE A 325 -9.37 6.47 0.26
C ILE A 325 -9.04 5.12 -0.37
N ARG A 326 -7.89 5.05 -1.02
CA ARG A 326 -7.49 3.84 -1.75
C ARG A 326 -6.84 2.80 -0.84
N SER A 327 -7.04 1.53 -1.20
CA SER A 327 -6.37 0.41 -0.53
C SER A 327 -4.90 0.29 -0.97
N ARG A 328 -4.08 -0.32 -0.11
CA ARG A 328 -2.68 -0.70 -0.37
C ARG A 328 -2.50 -2.19 -0.67
N ASP A 329 -3.57 -2.90 -1.02
CA ASP A 329 -3.50 -4.36 -1.22
C ASP A 329 -2.49 -4.78 -2.32
N GLU A 330 -2.17 -3.89 -3.27
CA GLU A 330 -1.16 -4.14 -4.32
C GLU A 330 0.29 -3.88 -3.87
N GLU A 331 0.52 -3.32 -2.67
CA GLU A 331 1.86 -3.06 -2.14
C GLU A 331 2.42 -4.29 -1.41
N THR A 332 2.58 -5.39 -2.15
CA THR A 332 3.14 -6.65 -1.63
C THR A 332 4.50 -6.97 -2.26
N PHE A 333 5.25 -7.86 -1.61
CA PHE A 333 6.44 -8.49 -2.18
C PHE A 333 6.31 -10.01 -2.09
N TYR A 334 7.00 -10.71 -2.98
CA TYR A 334 6.94 -12.16 -3.11
C TYR A 334 8.25 -12.81 -2.67
N THR A 335 8.17 -14.00 -2.08
CA THR A 335 9.36 -14.80 -1.73
C THR A 335 9.39 -16.12 -2.48
N ALA A 336 10.59 -16.64 -2.70
CA ALA A 336 10.83 -17.94 -3.29
C ALA A 336 12.18 -18.56 -2.84
N GLY A 337 12.44 -19.78 -3.29
CA GLY A 337 13.65 -20.53 -2.96
C GLY A 337 13.61 -21.08 -1.54
N VAL A 338 14.68 -20.89 -0.79
CA VAL A 338 14.81 -21.40 0.59
C VAL A 338 13.80 -20.76 1.55
N LEU A 339 13.27 -19.57 1.22
CA LEU A 339 12.21 -18.92 2.00
C LEU A 339 10.83 -19.56 1.82
N GLY A 340 10.67 -20.42 0.82
CA GLY A 340 9.35 -20.86 0.38
C GLY A 340 8.60 -19.78 -0.42
N GLY A 341 7.52 -20.21 -1.08
CA GLY A 341 6.62 -19.33 -1.82
C GLY A 341 5.65 -18.62 -0.88
N GLY A 342 5.57 -17.29 -0.97
CA GLY A 342 4.65 -16.50 -0.17
C GLY A 342 4.50 -15.07 -0.71
N GLU A 343 3.39 -14.43 -0.34
CA GLU A 343 3.10 -13.03 -0.60
C GLU A 343 2.98 -12.30 0.73
N TYR A 344 3.66 -11.16 0.86
CA TYR A 344 3.74 -10.40 2.11
C TYR A 344 3.48 -8.91 1.86
N PRO A 345 2.64 -8.25 2.67
CA PRO A 345 2.38 -6.83 2.53
C PRO A 345 3.57 -5.99 3.00
N LEU A 346 3.86 -4.91 2.27
CA LEU A 346 4.87 -3.94 2.65
C LEU A 346 4.36 -3.04 3.79
N PRO A 347 5.20 -2.72 4.78
CA PRO A 347 4.86 -1.70 5.77
C PRO A 347 4.54 -0.35 5.11
N ARG A 348 3.47 0.30 5.56
CA ARG A 348 3.05 1.61 5.06
C ARG A 348 4.07 2.68 5.38
N ASP A 349 4.48 2.70 6.64
CA ASP A 349 5.06 3.89 7.26
C ASP A 349 6.55 3.81 7.56
N LYS A 350 7.14 2.65 7.29
CA LYS A 350 8.56 2.39 7.51
C LYS A 350 9.18 1.72 6.30
N ASP A 351 10.46 1.98 6.10
CA ASP A 351 11.25 1.29 5.10
C ASP A 351 11.43 -0.20 5.48
N LEU A 352 11.42 -1.06 4.47
CA LEU A 352 11.69 -2.49 4.61
C LEU A 352 12.94 -2.85 3.81
N ASP A 353 14.01 -3.23 4.49
CA ASP A 353 15.21 -3.75 3.85
C ASP A 353 15.14 -5.26 3.61
N ILE A 354 16.06 -5.79 2.80
CA ILE A 354 16.14 -7.22 2.49
C ILE A 354 16.24 -8.12 3.75
N LEU A 355 16.91 -7.67 4.81
CA LEU A 355 17.02 -8.44 6.05
C LEU A 355 15.68 -8.45 6.81
N GLY A 356 15.00 -7.31 6.88
CA GLY A 356 13.64 -7.20 7.42
C GLY A 356 12.64 -8.02 6.63
N ALA A 357 12.71 -8.03 5.30
CA ALA A 357 11.84 -8.83 4.45
C ALA A 357 12.02 -10.33 4.67
N ILE A 358 13.28 -10.79 4.76
CA ILE A 358 13.58 -12.19 5.14
C ILE A 358 13.04 -12.49 6.54
N SER A 359 13.13 -11.54 7.49
CA SER A 359 12.58 -11.71 8.84
C SER A 359 11.07 -11.89 8.81
N LEU A 360 10.36 -11.05 8.04
CA LEU A 360 8.90 -11.11 7.87
C LEU A 360 8.46 -12.43 7.24
N ALA A 361 9.24 -12.93 6.29
CA ALA A 361 9.03 -14.24 5.66
C ALA A 361 9.43 -15.42 6.56
N ARG A 362 9.87 -15.18 7.81
CA ARG A 362 10.37 -16.19 8.75
C ARG A 362 11.59 -16.97 8.22
N GLY A 363 12.38 -16.32 7.39
CA GLY A 363 13.61 -16.88 6.85
C GLY A 363 14.75 -16.92 7.87
N PRO A 364 15.77 -17.76 7.62
CA PRO A 364 16.95 -17.82 8.47
C PRO A 364 17.76 -16.53 8.37
N LEU A 365 18.02 -15.89 9.52
CA LEU A 365 18.88 -14.70 9.60
C LEU A 365 19.94 -14.90 10.66
N GLY A 366 21.18 -15.01 10.22
CA GLY A 366 22.32 -15.21 11.11
C GLY A 366 22.31 -16.56 11.83
N SER A 367 23.46 -16.90 12.38
CA SER A 367 23.82 -18.22 12.93
C SER A 367 23.06 -18.63 14.22
N SER A 368 21.87 -18.12 14.50
CA SER A 368 21.12 -18.36 15.74
C SER A 368 19.86 -19.22 15.56
N GLY A 369 19.95 -20.26 14.73
CA GLY A 369 18.83 -21.17 14.49
C GLY A 369 19.20 -22.47 13.79
N THR A 370 20.39 -23.02 14.05
CA THR A 370 20.74 -24.38 13.59
C THR A 370 20.22 -25.39 14.61
N GLY A 371 18.93 -25.71 14.50
CA GLY A 371 18.30 -26.80 15.21
C GLY A 371 17.28 -27.48 14.30
N VAL A 372 17.26 -28.81 14.34
CA VAL A 372 16.44 -29.75 13.54
C VAL A 372 14.91 -29.55 13.68
N MET A 373 14.46 -28.47 14.34
CA MET A 373 13.05 -28.11 14.50
C MET A 373 12.50 -27.21 13.36
N ALA A 374 13.31 -26.81 12.38
CA ALA A 374 12.86 -25.91 11.30
C ALA A 374 12.43 -26.61 9.99
N LEU A 375 12.69 -27.91 9.84
CA LEU A 375 12.44 -28.63 8.57
C LEU A 375 11.31 -29.69 8.65
N GLY A 376 10.58 -29.77 9.77
CA GLY A 376 9.45 -30.69 9.89
C GLY A 376 8.53 -30.33 11.05
N GLY A 377 7.50 -29.54 10.78
CA GLY A 377 6.49 -29.23 11.80
C GLY A 377 5.61 -28.06 11.40
N GLY A 378 4.58 -28.35 10.61
CA GLY A 378 3.49 -27.39 10.41
C GLY A 378 2.79 -27.06 11.73
N GLY A 379 2.40 -25.80 11.87
CA GLY A 379 1.32 -25.35 12.74
C GLY A 379 1.67 -25.19 14.23
N GLY A 380 1.38 -24.01 14.76
CA GLY A 380 1.19 -23.83 16.20
C GLY A 380 1.99 -22.69 16.80
N GLY A 381 1.37 -21.51 16.89
CA GLY A 381 1.82 -20.47 17.80
C GLY A 381 1.72 -20.89 19.27
N GLY A 382 2.40 -20.11 20.12
CA GLY A 382 2.48 -20.29 21.57
C GLY A 382 3.96 -20.22 21.94
N GLY A 383 4.44 -19.15 22.54
CA GLY A 383 3.95 -18.68 23.82
C GLY A 383 5.15 -18.66 24.74
N MET A 384 5.58 -17.44 25.04
CA MET A 384 6.63 -17.06 25.96
C MET A 384 6.34 -17.68 27.33
N GLY A 385 7.25 -18.52 27.86
CA GLY A 385 7.15 -19.01 29.23
C GLY A 385 7.81 -20.37 29.44
N GLY A 386 8.98 -20.38 30.09
CA GLY A 386 9.60 -21.61 30.56
C GLY A 386 11.08 -21.48 30.84
N GLY A 387 11.42 -20.95 32.02
CA GLY A 387 12.77 -21.03 32.55
C GLY A 387 13.23 -22.48 32.59
N GLY A 388 14.41 -22.75 32.04
CA GLY A 388 14.94 -24.09 31.89
C GLY A 388 16.43 -24.08 31.61
N ARG A 389 17.20 -23.90 32.69
CA ARG A 389 18.54 -24.44 32.95
C ARG A 389 19.54 -24.50 31.79
N GLY A 390 20.67 -23.82 32.03
CA GLY A 390 21.93 -24.09 31.36
C GLY A 390 22.23 -25.59 31.27
N GLY A 391 22.68 -25.98 30.09
CA GLY A 391 23.19 -27.30 29.75
C GLY A 391 23.99 -27.13 28.47
N GLY A 392 25.29 -26.89 28.62
CA GLY A 392 26.21 -26.93 27.49
C GLY A 392 26.28 -28.34 26.90
N GLY A 393 26.62 -28.39 25.61
CA GLY A 393 27.08 -29.61 24.95
C GLY A 393 25.97 -30.52 24.43
N GLY A 394 25.38 -30.16 23.30
CA GLY A 394 24.60 -31.07 22.47
C GLY A 394 24.87 -30.76 21.01
N GLY A 395 25.68 -31.59 20.34
CA GLY A 395 26.08 -31.41 18.95
C GLY A 395 24.90 -31.46 17.99
N GLY A 396 24.33 -30.30 17.68
CA GLY A 396 23.48 -30.12 16.51
C GLY A 396 24.37 -29.84 15.30
N GLY A 397 24.31 -30.70 14.28
CA GLY A 397 25.04 -30.46 13.03
C GLY A 397 24.70 -29.09 12.45
N GLY A 398 25.70 -28.22 12.40
CA GLY A 398 25.57 -26.87 11.89
C GLY A 398 25.44 -26.89 10.38
N PHE A 399 24.21 -26.96 9.87
CA PHE A 399 23.95 -26.71 8.46
C PHE A 399 24.38 -25.26 8.13
N CYS A 400 25.09 -25.11 7.02
CA CYS A 400 25.42 -23.82 6.44
C CYS A 400 24.12 -23.10 6.07
N GLN A 401 23.94 -21.89 6.58
CA GLN A 401 22.80 -21.04 6.22
C GLN A 401 23.00 -20.42 4.84
N PRO A 402 21.92 -20.10 4.11
CA PRO A 402 22.04 -19.43 2.81
C PRO A 402 22.58 -18.01 2.99
N SER A 403 23.63 -17.65 2.25
CA SER A 403 24.21 -16.30 2.32
C SER A 403 23.91 -15.42 1.09
N GLN A 404 23.17 -15.92 0.10
CA GLN A 404 22.88 -15.21 -1.13
C GLN A 404 21.37 -15.03 -1.36
N ALA A 405 20.96 -13.78 -1.53
CA ALA A 405 19.62 -13.44 -2.00
C ALA A 405 19.69 -12.82 -3.39
N ILE A 406 18.68 -13.08 -4.22
CA ILE A 406 18.48 -12.44 -5.52
C ILE A 406 17.14 -11.73 -5.47
N ILE A 407 17.12 -10.45 -5.81
CA ILE A 407 15.90 -9.67 -5.95
C ILE A 407 15.64 -9.49 -7.44
N ILE A 408 14.50 -9.96 -7.91
CA ILE A 408 14.02 -9.69 -9.26
C ILE A 408 13.07 -8.50 -9.14
N ARG A 409 13.48 -7.37 -9.71
CA ARG A 409 12.73 -6.11 -9.67
C ARG A 409 12.24 -5.77 -11.08
N GLU A 410 10.97 -5.45 -11.18
CA GLU A 410 10.39 -4.91 -12.41
C GLU A 410 10.73 -3.42 -12.54
N LEU A 411 11.27 -3.04 -13.69
CA LEU A 411 11.58 -1.67 -14.05
C LEU A 411 10.38 -1.02 -14.74
N PRO A 412 10.30 0.33 -14.78
CA PRO A 412 9.15 1.06 -15.34
C PRO A 412 8.75 0.67 -16.78
N CYS A 413 9.69 0.19 -17.59
CA CYS A 413 9.44 -0.24 -18.98
C CYS A 413 9.01 -1.72 -19.12
N GLY A 414 8.67 -2.40 -18.01
CA GLY A 414 8.29 -3.82 -18.00
C GLY A 414 9.46 -4.79 -18.17
N SER A 415 10.70 -4.28 -18.22
CA SER A 415 11.89 -5.13 -18.12
C SER A 415 12.16 -5.51 -16.67
N GLN A 416 12.91 -6.59 -16.43
CA GLN A 416 13.25 -7.05 -15.09
C GLN A 416 14.76 -7.01 -14.89
N ILE A 417 15.19 -6.58 -13.71
CA ILE A 417 16.58 -6.62 -13.27
C ILE A 417 16.73 -7.60 -12.11
N ALA A 418 17.69 -8.52 -12.22
CA ALA A 418 18.07 -9.40 -11.13
C ALA A 418 19.26 -8.82 -10.36
N ILE A 419 19.08 -8.57 -9.08
CA ILE A 419 20.05 -7.94 -8.19
C ILE A 419 20.54 -8.97 -7.17
N LYS A 420 21.85 -9.25 -7.17
CA LYS A 420 22.51 -10.21 -6.26
C LYS A 420 22.95 -9.51 -4.99
N VAL A 421 22.41 -9.94 -3.85
CA VAL A 421 22.70 -9.44 -2.51
C VAL A 421 23.48 -10.48 -1.73
N ASN A 422 24.57 -10.08 -1.08
CA ASN A 422 25.30 -10.91 -0.13
C ASN A 422 24.82 -10.62 1.30
N LEU A 423 24.12 -11.56 1.93
CA LEU A 423 23.50 -11.38 3.24
C LEU A 423 24.53 -11.19 4.36
N ASN A 424 25.67 -11.88 4.29
CA ASN A 424 26.74 -11.72 5.27
C ASN A 424 27.35 -10.31 5.23
N ARG A 425 27.48 -9.73 4.03
CA ARG A 425 27.89 -8.33 3.87
C ARG A 425 26.79 -7.36 4.26
N ALA A 426 25.52 -7.68 3.97
CA ALA A 426 24.39 -6.86 4.38
C ALA A 426 24.29 -6.71 5.90
N LEU A 427 24.71 -7.70 6.70
CA LEU A 427 24.73 -7.58 8.16
C LEU A 427 25.66 -6.45 8.65
N THR A 428 26.79 -6.23 8.00
CA THR A 428 27.81 -5.26 8.43
C THR A 428 27.82 -3.96 7.62
N ASN A 429 27.38 -4.00 6.36
CA ASN A 429 27.39 -2.87 5.44
C ASN A 429 25.95 -2.44 5.05
N PRO A 430 25.50 -1.24 5.46
CA PRO A 430 24.21 -0.70 5.05
C PRO A 430 24.06 -0.52 3.54
N GLY A 431 25.15 -0.33 2.79
CA GLY A 431 25.11 -0.18 1.33
C GLY A 431 24.72 -1.46 0.57
N GLU A 432 24.81 -2.62 1.21
CA GLU A 432 24.32 -3.91 0.67
C GLU A 432 22.88 -4.21 1.13
N ARG A 433 22.29 -3.39 2.01
CA ARG A 433 20.90 -3.50 2.47
C ARG A 433 19.98 -2.74 1.54
N ILE A 434 19.69 -3.34 0.40
CA ILE A 434 18.70 -2.84 -0.55
C ILE A 434 17.30 -2.77 0.08
N LEU A 435 16.56 -1.70 -0.23
CA LEU A 435 15.16 -1.52 0.17
C LEU A 435 14.25 -2.29 -0.78
N ILE A 436 13.25 -2.96 -0.21
CA ILE A 436 12.25 -3.72 -0.94
C ILE A 436 11.13 -2.79 -1.43
N GLN A 437 10.76 -2.96 -2.68
CA GLN A 437 9.74 -2.20 -3.39
C GLN A 437 8.51 -3.08 -3.69
N PRO A 438 7.35 -2.48 -3.98
CA PRO A 438 6.17 -3.23 -4.42
C PRO A 438 6.50 -4.11 -5.62
N LYS A 439 5.96 -5.33 -5.62
CA LYS A 439 6.12 -6.37 -6.66
C LYS A 439 7.53 -6.97 -6.78
N ASP A 440 8.45 -6.67 -5.86
CA ASP A 440 9.74 -7.34 -5.81
C ASP A 440 9.60 -8.85 -5.54
N PHE A 441 10.41 -9.66 -6.22
CA PHE A 441 10.54 -11.09 -5.96
C PHE A 441 11.88 -11.40 -5.30
N ILE A 442 11.83 -11.93 -4.08
CA ILE A 442 13.01 -12.26 -3.28
C ILE A 442 13.26 -13.78 -3.33
N VAL A 443 14.35 -14.17 -3.99
CA VAL A 443 14.79 -15.56 -4.10
C VAL A 443 15.99 -15.78 -3.18
N LEU A 444 15.80 -16.56 -2.12
CA LEU A 444 16.91 -16.97 -1.24
C LEU A 444 17.50 -18.29 -1.74
N LYS A 445 18.82 -18.34 -1.89
CA LYS A 445 19.52 -19.55 -2.34
C LYS A 445 20.82 -19.78 -1.58
N TYR A 446 21.25 -21.03 -1.57
CA TYR A 446 22.59 -21.39 -1.11
C TYR A 446 23.62 -21.09 -2.19
N THR A 447 24.84 -20.79 -1.77
CA THR A 447 26.00 -20.79 -2.66
C THR A 447 26.51 -22.23 -2.87
N LEU A 448 27.24 -22.49 -3.94
CA LEU A 448 27.76 -23.83 -4.25
C LEU A 448 28.51 -24.47 -3.06
N GLY A 449 29.33 -23.69 -2.34
CA GLY A 449 30.04 -24.18 -1.16
C GLY A 449 29.12 -24.54 0.01
N GLU A 450 28.02 -23.79 0.20
CA GLU A 450 27.03 -24.05 1.25
C GLU A 450 26.19 -25.29 0.93
N GLU A 451 25.81 -25.50 -0.33
CA GLU A 451 25.08 -26.70 -0.76
C GLU A 451 25.92 -27.96 -0.58
N VAL A 452 27.19 -27.93 -1.03
CA VAL A 452 28.12 -29.05 -0.85
C VAL A 452 28.37 -29.32 0.63
N GLY A 453 28.55 -28.27 1.44
CA GLY A 453 28.69 -28.39 2.89
C GLY A 453 27.47 -29.03 3.55
N ASN A 454 26.26 -28.59 3.17
CA ASN A 454 25.01 -29.14 3.69
C ASN A 454 24.77 -30.60 3.28
N VAL A 455 25.07 -30.95 2.02
CA VAL A 455 24.99 -32.34 1.53
C VAL A 455 26.00 -33.23 2.27
N PHE A 456 27.24 -32.76 2.43
CA PHE A 456 28.27 -33.49 3.17
C PHE A 456 27.87 -33.74 4.63
N LEU A 457 27.40 -32.70 5.33
CA LEU A 457 26.93 -32.82 6.71
C LEU A 457 25.75 -33.77 6.84
N SER A 458 24.81 -33.77 5.89
CA SER A 458 23.69 -34.71 5.83
C SER A 458 24.16 -36.16 5.67
N LEU A 459 25.12 -36.42 4.78
CA LEU A 459 25.66 -37.76 4.53
C LEU A 459 26.47 -38.31 5.73
N VAL A 460 27.25 -37.47 6.40
CA VAL A 460 28.04 -37.86 7.57
C VAL A 460 27.14 -38.20 8.75
N GLN A 461 26.04 -37.45 8.96
CA GLN A 461 25.06 -37.76 10.00
C GLN A 461 24.36 -39.11 9.76
N LEU A 462 23.95 -39.40 8.52
CA LEU A 462 23.33 -40.69 8.16
C LEU A 462 24.25 -41.87 8.46
N ASN A 463 25.54 -41.77 8.13
CA ASN A 463 26.53 -42.82 8.42
C ASN A 463 26.79 -42.99 9.92
N PHE A 464 26.74 -41.92 10.71
CA PHE A 464 26.94 -42.00 12.16
C PHE A 464 25.73 -42.60 12.89
N LEU A 465 24.51 -42.30 12.43
CA LEU A 465 23.26 -42.82 13.00
C LEU A 465 23.04 -44.30 12.68
N TRP A 466 23.41 -44.74 11.47
CA TRP A 466 23.42 -46.17 11.11
C TRP A 466 24.64 -46.93 11.66
N GLY A 467 25.76 -46.24 11.95
CA GLY A 467 26.95 -46.83 12.55
C GLY A 467 26.80 -47.19 14.05
N LEU A 468 25.81 -46.61 14.74
CA LEU A 468 25.57 -46.87 16.17
C LEU A 468 24.35 -47.76 16.46
N GLY A 469 23.55 -48.13 15.44
CA GLY A 469 22.41 -49.04 15.58
C GLY A 469 22.75 -50.54 15.47
N GLY A 470 24.03 -50.90 15.36
CA GLY A 470 24.50 -52.24 15.05
C GLY A 470 25.24 -52.96 16.18
N ASN A 471 24.78 -52.87 17.43
CA ASN A 471 25.29 -53.71 18.53
C ASN A 471 24.19 -54.07 19.53
N GLY A 472 23.18 -54.78 19.04
CA GLY A 472 22.05 -55.26 19.85
C GLY A 472 21.55 -56.64 19.44
N LEU A 473 22.43 -57.56 19.04
CA LEU A 473 22.12 -59.00 18.90
C LEU A 473 23.38 -59.82 19.16
N ASN A 474 23.61 -60.19 20.43
CA ASN A 474 24.19 -61.47 20.88
C ASN A 474 24.60 -61.39 22.37
N ASN A 475 23.65 -61.67 23.26
CA ASN A 475 23.72 -62.72 24.28
C ASN A 475 22.46 -62.67 25.15
#